data_AF-A0A2D5TEM1-F1
#
_entry.id   AF-A0A2D5TEM1-F1
#
_cell.length_a   1.000
_cell.length_b   1.000
_cell.length_c   1.000
_cell.angle_alpha   90.00
_cell.angle_beta   90.00
_cell.angle_gamma   90.00
#
_symmetry.space_group_name_H-M   'P 1'
#
loop_
_entity.id
_entity.type
_entity.pdbx_description
1 polymer ?
#
loop_
_entity_poly.entity_id
_entity_poly.type
_entity_poly.pdbx_seq_one_letter_code
_entity_poly.pdbx_strand_id
1 'polypeptide(L)' 'MSNQEQDQEVKLKALQGLLIDEFINRISSGEAAPSDLNAARQLLKDNGIHAGLSKGKPLEQLAEILPFDEAANG' A
#
# COMPACT_ATOMS: atom_id res chain seq x y z
N MET A 1 29.02 10.56 4.30
CA MET A 1 28.49 9.25 3.89
C MET A 1 29.58 8.57 3.09
N SER A 2 30.14 7.50 3.64
CA SER A 2 31.26 6.76 3.03
C SER A 2 30.78 5.98 1.80
N ASN A 3 31.66 5.77 0.83
CA ASN A 3 31.34 5.02 -0.41
C ASN A 3 30.80 3.59 -0.14
N GLN A 4 31.12 3.02 1.03
CA GLN A 4 30.60 1.72 1.48
C GLN A 4 29.14 1.77 1.96
N GLU A 5 28.69 2.88 2.56
CA GLU A 5 27.32 3.01 3.07
C GLU A 5 26.31 3.11 1.92
N GLN A 6 26.67 3.81 0.85
CA GLN A 6 25.87 3.91 -0.37
C GLN A 6 25.73 2.55 -1.07
N ASP A 7 26.81 1.77 -1.14
CA ASP A 7 26.79 0.42 -1.74
C ASP A 7 25.89 -0.55 -0.96
N GLN A 8 25.86 -0.45 0.38
CA GLN A 8 24.95 -1.24 1.21
C GLN A 8 23.49 -0.86 0.98
N GLU A 9 23.18 0.45 0.90
CA GLU A 9 21.81 0.92 0.67
C GLU A 9 21.27 0.43 -0.69
N VAL A 10 22.09 0.48 -1.74
CA VAL A 10 21.74 -0.03 -3.07
C VAL A 10 21.44 -1.53 -3.04
N LYS A 11 22.27 -2.31 -2.35
CA LYS A 11 22.08 -3.77 -2.21
C LYS A 11 20.79 -4.11 -1.46
N LEU A 12 20.48 -3.38 -0.39
CA LEU A 12 19.25 -3.59 0.38
C LEU A 12 18.01 -3.28 -0.45
N LYS A 13 18.01 -2.19 -1.23
CA LYS A 13 16.90 -1.86 -2.13
C LYS A 13 16.72 -2.92 -3.23
N ALA A 14 17.81 -3.39 -3.81
CA ALA A 14 17.77 -4.45 -4.83
C ALA A 14 17.19 -5.75 -4.25
N LEU A 15 17.62 -6.15 -3.05
CA LEU A 15 17.08 -7.32 -2.35
C LEU A 15 15.59 -7.17 -2.07
N GLN A 16 15.17 -5.98 -1.61
CA GLN A 16 13.75 -5.70 -1.37
C GLN A 16 12.92 -5.82 -2.65
N GLY A 17 13.42 -5.32 -3.79
CA GLY A 17 12.75 -5.46 -5.09
C GLY A 17 12.54 -6.93 -5.47
N LEU A 18 13.61 -7.75 -5.38
CA LEU A 18 13.53 -9.19 -5.68
C LEU A 18 12.52 -9.93 -4.79
N LEU A 19 12.46 -9.60 -3.50
CA LEU A 19 11.51 -10.20 -2.57
C LEU A 19 10.06 -9.82 -2.92
N ILE A 20 9.82 -8.57 -3.31
CA ILE A 20 8.50 -8.11 -3.73
C ILE A 20 8.06 -8.86 -4.99
N ASP A 21 8.93 -8.97 -5.99
CA ASP A 21 8.63 -9.67 -7.24
C ASP A 21 8.31 -11.16 -7.00
N GLU A 22 9.08 -11.84 -6.13
CA GLU A 22 8.82 -13.23 -5.77
C GLU A 22 7.47 -13.40 -5.06
N PHE A 23 7.14 -12.51 -4.10
CA PHE A 23 5.84 -12.54 -3.44
C PHE A 23 4.70 -12.31 -4.43
N ILE A 24 4.83 -11.36 -5.36
CA ILE A 24 3.83 -11.11 -6.41
C ILE A 24 3.63 -12.36 -7.26
N ASN A 25 4.71 -13.00 -7.72
CA ASN A 25 4.64 -14.19 -8.56
C ASN A 25 3.93 -15.35 -7.85
N ARG A 26 4.29 -15.65 -6.59
CA ARG A 26 3.65 -16.74 -5.83
C ARG A 26 2.20 -16.47 -5.49
N ILE A 27 1.87 -15.23 -5.13
CA ILE A 27 0.51 -14.85 -4.77
C ILE A 27 -0.39 -14.88 -6.00
N SER A 28 0.09 -14.36 -7.14
CA SER A 28 -0.67 -14.37 -8.38
C SER A 28 -0.79 -15.75 -9.02
N SER A 29 0.20 -16.64 -8.84
CA SER A 29 0.11 -18.04 -9.29
C SER A 29 -0.85 -18.88 -8.46
N GLY A 30 -1.21 -18.44 -7.25
CA GLY A 30 -2.02 -19.21 -6.31
C GLY A 30 -1.24 -20.29 -5.55
N GLU A 31 0.09 -20.33 -5.69
CA GLU A 31 0.97 -21.30 -5.03
C GLU A 31 1.53 -20.78 -3.70
N ALA A 32 1.22 -19.54 -3.32
CA ALA A 32 1.66 -18.95 -2.06
C ALA A 32 1.14 -19.74 -0.86
N ALA A 33 2.07 -20.18 0.00
CA ALA A 33 1.71 -20.76 1.28
C ALA A 33 1.19 -19.67 2.25
N PRO A 34 0.43 -20.04 3.30
CA PRO A 34 0.00 -19.09 4.33
C PRO A 34 1.17 -18.31 4.97
N SER A 35 2.34 -18.93 5.07
CA SER A 35 3.58 -18.28 5.52
C SER A 35 4.02 -17.15 4.59
N ASP A 36 3.93 -17.36 3.28
CA ASP A 36 4.33 -16.38 2.26
C ASP A 36 3.41 -15.15 2.32
N LEU A 37 2.10 -15.38 2.48
CA LEU A 37 1.11 -14.32 2.64
C LEU A 37 1.36 -13.48 3.91
N ASN A 38 1.66 -14.14 5.04
CA ASN A 38 1.97 -13.42 6.26
C ASN A 38 3.30 -12.65 6.16
N ALA A 39 4.31 -13.22 5.51
CA ALA A 39 5.59 -12.56 5.27
C ALA A 39 5.43 -11.32 4.37
N ALA A 40 4.68 -11.43 3.27
CA ALA A 40 4.36 -10.31 2.40
C ALA A 40 3.58 -9.20 3.15
N ARG A 41 2.57 -9.58 3.93
CA ARG A 41 1.82 -8.63 4.79
C ARG A 41 2.73 -7.92 5.80
N GLN A 42 3.68 -8.64 6.39
CA GLN A 42 4.62 -8.07 7.35
C GLN A 42 5.62 -7.14 6.68
N LEU A 43 6.16 -7.51 5.51
CA LEU A 43 7.02 -6.65 4.70
C LEU A 43 6.35 -5.32 4.37
N LEU A 44 5.09 -5.35 3.94
CA LEU A 44 4.31 -4.13 3.68
C LEU A 44 4.15 -3.28 4.95
N LYS A 45 3.75 -3.90 6.07
CA LYS A 45 3.57 -3.22 7.36
C LYS A 45 4.86 -2.57 7.85
N ASP A 46 5.98 -3.28 7.79
CA ASP A 46 7.29 -2.80 8.26
C ASP A 46 7.80 -1.61 7.42
N ASN A 47 7.37 -1.54 6.15
CA ASN A 47 7.65 -0.43 5.25
C ASN A 47 6.55 0.66 5.28
N GLY A 48 5.63 0.61 6.24
CA GLY A 48 4.56 1.60 6.40
C GLY A 48 3.44 1.52 5.36
N ILE A 49 3.47 0.53 4.47
CA ILE A 49 2.45 0.31 3.46
C ILE A 49 1.29 -0.44 4.13
N HIS A 50 0.22 0.30 4.41
CA HIS A 50 -1.01 -0.28 4.94
C HIS A 50 -2.00 -0.40 3.79
N ALA A 51 -2.64 -1.57 3.68
CA ALA A 51 -3.85 -1.72 2.89
C ALA A 51 -4.96 -0.89 3.59
N GLY A 52 -4.97 0.41 3.35
CA GLY A 52 -6.13 1.23 3.68
C GLY A 52 -7.28 0.66 2.88
N LEU A 53 -8.35 0.24 3.54
CA LEU A 53 -9.67 0.26 2.92
C LEU A 53 -9.77 1.67 2.35
N SER A 54 -9.76 1.80 1.02
CA SER A 54 -10.14 3.06 0.39
C SER A 54 -11.45 3.40 1.05
N LYS A 55 -11.47 4.45 1.88
CA LYS A 55 -12.71 4.97 2.43
C LYS A 55 -13.47 5.36 1.18
N GLY A 56 -14.33 4.45 0.70
CA GLY A 56 -15.50 4.84 -0.03
C GLY A 56 -16.02 6.03 0.74
N LYS A 57 -16.23 7.12 0.03
CA LYS A 57 -16.63 8.41 0.57
C LYS A 57 -18.15 8.52 0.40
N PRO A 58 -19.00 7.55 0.85
CA PRO A 58 -20.44 7.63 0.58
C PRO A 58 -21.04 8.87 1.25
N LEU A 59 -20.46 9.32 2.37
CA LEU A 59 -20.86 10.55 3.07
C LEU A 59 -20.48 11.82 2.30
N GLU A 60 -19.35 11.80 1.59
CA GLU A 60 -18.89 12.90 0.74
C GLU A 60 -19.72 12.97 -0.55
N GLN A 61 -20.04 11.83 -1.15
CA GLN A 61 -20.98 11.73 -2.28
C GLN A 61 -22.39 12.20 -1.88
N LEU A 62 -22.81 11.97 -0.64
CA LEU A 62 -24.08 12.46 -0.13
C LEU A 62 -24.08 14.00 -0.02
N ALA A 63 -22.97 14.59 0.42
CA ALA A 63 -22.82 16.05 0.50
C ALA A 63 -22.85 16.71 -0.89
N GLU A 64 -22.39 16.04 -1.95
CA GLU A 64 -22.47 16.52 -3.33
C GLU A 64 -23.89 16.44 -3.93
N ILE A 65 -24.74 15.52 -3.43
CA ILE A 65 -26.12 15.34 -3.90
C ILE A 65 -27.10 16.26 -3.16
N LEU A 66 -26.73 16.76 -1.99
CA LEU A 66 -27.57 17.67 -1.23
C LEU A 66 -27.57 19.06 -1.89
N PRO A 67 -28.72 19.53 -2.40
CA PRO A 67 -28.84 20.91 -2.85
C PRO A 67 -28.90 21.78 -1.60
N PHE A 68 -27.76 22.27 -1.14
CA PHE A 68 -27.73 23.38 -0.20
C PHE A 68 -28.12 24.62 -0.99
N ASP A 69 -29.42 24.82 -1.18
CA ASP A 69 -29.95 26.05 -1.73
C ASP A 69 -29.48 27.22 -0.85
N GLU A 70 -28.57 28.05 -1.39
CA GLU A 70 -28.23 29.36 -0.84
C GLU A 70 -29.43 30.32 -0.84
N ALA A 71 -30.60 29.88 -1.30
CA ALA A 71 -31.85 30.63 -1.37
C ALA A 71 -32.71 30.58 -0.07
N ALA A 72 -32.20 30.03 1.03
CA ALA A 72 -32.91 30.00 2.32
C ALA A 72 -32.45 31.08 3.33
N ASN A 73 -31.75 32.13 2.86
CA ASN A 73 -31.51 33.36 3.64
C ASN A 73 -32.18 34.55 2.94
N GLY A 74 -33.49 34.71 3.19
CA GLY A 74 -34.29 35.91 2.90
C GLY A 74 -35.08 36.28 4.14
#